data_AF-A0A536Z2P6-F1
#
_entry.id   AF-A0A536Z2P6-F1
#
_cell.length_a   1.000
_cell.length_b   1.000
_cell.length_c   1.000
_cell.angle_alpha   90.00
_cell.angle_beta   90.00
_cell.angle_gamma   90.00
#
_symmetry.space_group_name_H-M   'P 1'
#
loop_
_entity.id
_entity.type
_entity.pdbx_description
1 polymer ?
#
loop_
_entity_poly.entity_id
_entity_poly.type
_entity_poly.pdbx_seq_one_letter_code
_entity_poly.pdbx_strand_id
1 'polypeptide(L)'
;EGNEIRRDIEELYLRSSRKPEAVALDFRAQLAGNITARDRVLAQIGRYGPEVVKGVMRRIIDNAEAAFLKKLKRLPDGVWRERSYVECCRPGDRGTYCVMLTLRKTGSKLVFENEGTAPQAGAMNATYSGWRGSIMVALNELLCWDQYFCIAGALRHVEFDPTPGTFNCANFPRWRYRSILPTTCFRR
;
A
#
# COMPACT_ATOMS: atom_id res chain seq x y z
N GLU A 1 -25.52 9.49 -2.55
CA GLU A 1 -26.12 8.78 -3.71
C GLU A 1 -26.23 9.77 -4.86
N GLY A 2 -26.19 9.33 -6.12
CA GLY A 2 -26.25 10.27 -7.26
C GLY A 2 -25.12 11.30 -7.32
N ASN A 3 -23.94 10.98 -6.77
CA ASN A 3 -22.79 11.90 -6.56
C ASN A 3 -22.97 12.96 -5.48
N GLU A 4 -24.03 12.86 -4.67
CA GLU A 4 -24.23 13.72 -3.51
C GLU A 4 -23.93 12.98 -2.22
N ILE A 5 -23.44 13.73 -1.24
CA ILE A 5 -23.20 13.20 0.11
C ILE A 5 -24.53 13.04 0.82
N ARG A 6 -24.77 11.85 1.34
CA ARG A 6 -25.90 11.60 2.23
C ARG A 6 -25.63 12.22 3.60
N ARG A 7 -26.46 13.18 3.98
CA ARG A 7 -26.28 13.97 5.19
C ARG A 7 -26.29 13.12 6.47
N ASP A 8 -27.18 12.14 6.55
CA ASP A 8 -27.29 11.24 7.70
C ASP A 8 -26.01 10.40 7.92
N ILE A 9 -25.40 9.93 6.82
CA ILE A 9 -24.14 9.18 6.85
C ILE A 9 -22.96 10.10 7.18
N GLU A 10 -22.92 11.30 6.61
CA GLU A 10 -21.88 12.28 6.92
C GLU A 10 -21.94 12.67 8.41
N GLU A 11 -23.11 12.98 8.95
CA GLU A 11 -23.28 13.31 10.37
C GLU A 11 -22.82 12.18 11.29
N LEU A 12 -23.16 10.92 10.97
CA LEU A 12 -22.68 9.75 11.72
C LEU A 12 -21.14 9.65 11.71
N TYR A 13 -20.52 9.86 10.55
CA TYR A 13 -19.08 9.80 10.38
C TYR A 13 -18.36 10.93 11.14
N LEU A 14 -18.86 12.16 11.04
CA LEU A 14 -18.26 13.34 11.66
C LEU A 14 -18.33 13.29 13.19
N ARG A 15 -19.39 12.72 13.77
CA ARG A 15 -19.53 12.53 15.23
C ARG A 15 -18.45 11.63 15.84
N SER A 16 -17.78 10.81 15.03
CA SER A 16 -16.71 9.92 15.48
C SER A 16 -15.33 10.61 15.53
N SER A 17 -15.23 11.88 15.13
CA SER A 17 -13.97 12.63 15.08
C SER A 17 -13.97 13.81 16.04
N ARG A 18 -12.80 14.12 16.62
CA ARG A 18 -12.56 15.35 17.40
C ARG A 18 -12.27 16.56 16.50
N LYS A 19 -12.14 16.36 15.20
CA LYS A 19 -11.92 17.41 14.18
C LYS A 19 -12.91 17.24 13.03
N PRO A 20 -14.23 17.42 13.28
CA PRO A 20 -15.25 17.13 12.28
C PRO A 20 -15.10 17.98 11.02
N GLU A 21 -14.73 19.26 11.13
CA GLU A 21 -14.58 20.14 9.97
C GLU A 21 -13.48 19.67 9.01
N ALA A 22 -12.33 19.26 9.54
CA ALA A 22 -11.21 18.75 8.73
C ALA A 22 -11.58 17.43 8.03
N VAL A 23 -12.22 16.52 8.75
CA VAL A 23 -12.68 15.24 8.19
C VAL A 23 -13.74 15.46 7.11
N ALA A 24 -14.64 16.42 7.30
CA ALA A 24 -15.65 16.77 6.32
C ALA A 24 -15.03 17.39 5.06
N LEU A 25 -13.99 18.20 5.22
CA LEU A 25 -13.22 18.77 4.10
C LEU A 25 -12.53 17.66 3.28
N ASP A 26 -11.83 16.74 3.95
CA ASP A 26 -11.16 15.61 3.28
C ASP A 26 -12.15 14.74 2.50
N PHE A 27 -13.32 14.48 3.09
CA PHE A 27 -14.35 13.66 2.44
C PHE A 27 -14.89 14.32 1.17
N ARG A 28 -15.18 15.63 1.22
CA ARG A 28 -15.63 16.40 0.05
C ARG A 28 -14.54 16.49 -1.02
N ALA A 29 -13.28 16.68 -0.62
CA ALA A 29 -12.15 16.71 -1.55
C ALA A 29 -11.99 15.37 -2.30
N GLN A 30 -12.08 14.24 -1.58
CA GLN A 30 -12.05 12.90 -2.19
C GLN A 30 -13.21 12.67 -3.16
N LEU A 31 -14.42 13.09 -2.81
CA LEU A 31 -15.59 13.00 -3.69
C LEU A 31 -15.39 13.83 -4.97
N ALA A 32 -14.97 15.08 -4.84
CA ALA A 32 -14.71 15.96 -5.99
C ALA A 32 -13.63 15.40 -6.92
N GLY A 33 -12.57 14.83 -6.35
CA GLY A 33 -11.52 14.13 -7.09
C GLY A 33 -12.05 12.94 -7.88
N ASN A 34 -12.85 12.08 -7.24
CA ASN A 34 -13.44 10.90 -7.89
C ASN A 34 -14.43 11.27 -9.01
N ILE A 35 -15.26 12.30 -8.80
CA ILE A 35 -16.18 12.83 -9.83
C ILE A 35 -15.38 13.34 -11.03
N THR A 36 -14.35 14.16 -10.79
CA THR A 36 -13.50 14.69 -11.85
C THR A 36 -12.78 13.58 -12.63
N ALA A 37 -12.26 12.57 -11.93
CA ALA A 37 -11.61 11.42 -12.55
C ALA A 37 -12.59 10.62 -13.43
N ARG A 38 -13.80 10.36 -12.92
CA ARG A 38 -14.87 9.70 -13.69
C ARG A 38 -15.20 10.48 -14.95
N ASP A 39 -15.45 11.78 -14.84
CA ASP A 39 -15.86 12.61 -15.98
C ASP A 39 -14.78 12.67 -17.06
N ARG A 40 -13.50 12.73 -16.66
CA ARG A 40 -12.37 12.63 -17.60
C ARG A 40 -12.33 11.27 -18.28
N VAL A 41 -12.52 10.17 -17.56
CA VAL A 41 -12.55 8.82 -18.16
C VAL A 41 -13.73 8.67 -19.12
N LEU A 42 -14.93 9.14 -18.75
CA LEU A 42 -16.11 9.12 -19.60
C LEU A 42 -15.92 9.96 -20.87
N ALA A 43 -15.28 11.13 -20.77
CA ALA A 43 -14.94 11.95 -21.93
C ALA A 43 -13.99 11.22 -22.89
N GLN A 44 -12.99 10.50 -22.37
CA GLN A 44 -12.10 9.66 -23.20
C GLN A 44 -12.88 8.53 -23.88
N ILE A 45 -13.79 7.87 -23.15
CA ILE A 45 -14.66 6.82 -23.69
C ILE A 45 -15.56 7.38 -24.79
N GLY A 46 -16.16 8.56 -24.60
CA GLY A 46 -17.00 9.20 -25.62
C GLY A 46 -16.22 9.58 -26.88
N ARG A 47 -14.96 10.00 -26.74
CA ARG A 47 -14.11 10.40 -27.87
C ARG A 47 -13.51 9.23 -28.65
N TYR A 48 -13.06 8.19 -27.95
CA TYR A 48 -12.26 7.10 -28.55
C TYR A 48 -12.97 5.74 -28.56
N GLY A 49 -14.09 5.63 -27.87
CA GLY A 49 -14.80 4.37 -27.66
C GLY A 49 -14.22 3.54 -26.49
N PRO A 50 -15.07 2.75 -25.80
CA PRO A 50 -14.66 2.00 -24.62
C PRO A 50 -13.59 0.94 -24.89
N GLU A 51 -13.62 0.30 -26.07
CA GLU A 51 -12.66 -0.75 -26.42
C GLU A 51 -11.24 -0.22 -26.59
N VAL A 52 -11.11 0.96 -27.22
CA VAL A 52 -9.81 1.62 -27.40
C VAL A 52 -9.24 2.02 -26.04
N VAL A 53 -10.07 2.65 -25.18
CA VAL A 53 -9.64 3.05 -23.83
C VAL A 53 -9.17 1.85 -23.01
N LYS A 54 -9.94 0.75 -22.98
CA LYS A 54 -9.53 -0.48 -22.29
C LYS A 54 -8.28 -1.11 -22.93
N GLY A 55 -8.14 -1.05 -24.24
CA GLY A 55 -6.95 -1.50 -24.96
C GLY A 55 -5.69 -0.76 -24.52
N VAL A 56 -5.76 0.58 -24.47
CA VAL A 56 -4.65 1.44 -24.02
C VAL A 56 -4.31 1.18 -22.55
N MET A 57 -5.31 1.06 -21.66
CA MET A 57 -5.07 0.74 -20.24
C MET A 57 -4.30 -0.58 -20.08
N ARG A 58 -4.71 -1.64 -20.79
CA ARG A 58 -3.98 -2.92 -20.78
C ARG A 58 -2.56 -2.77 -21.31
N ARG A 59 -2.39 -2.04 -22.41
CA ARG A 59 -1.08 -1.80 -23.01
C ARG A 59 -0.12 -1.04 -22.09
N ILE A 60 -0.63 -0.07 -21.31
CA ILE A 60 0.17 0.62 -20.29
C ILE A 60 0.70 -0.37 -19.26
N ILE A 61 -0.16 -1.28 -18.77
CA ILE A 61 0.25 -2.29 -17.79
C ILE A 61 1.28 -3.26 -18.39
N ASP A 62 1.09 -3.70 -19.63
CA ASP A 62 2.02 -4.62 -20.31
C ASP A 62 3.38 -3.97 -20.59
N ASN A 63 3.38 -2.69 -20.97
CA ASN A 63 4.62 -1.93 -21.14
C ASN A 63 5.35 -1.75 -19.81
N ALA A 64 4.60 -1.49 -18.73
CA ALA A 64 5.16 -1.36 -17.40
C ALA A 64 5.79 -2.68 -16.90
N GLU A 65 5.15 -3.81 -17.18
CA GLU A 65 5.69 -5.14 -16.91
C GLU A 65 7.00 -5.38 -17.66
N ALA A 66 7.04 -5.10 -18.97
CA ALA A 66 8.25 -5.30 -19.78
C ALA A 66 9.44 -4.45 -19.27
N ALA A 67 9.18 -3.20 -18.88
CA ALA A 67 10.19 -2.32 -18.30
C ALA A 67 10.68 -2.82 -16.93
N PHE A 68 9.76 -3.25 -16.07
CA PHE A 68 10.08 -3.85 -14.78
C PHE A 68 10.95 -5.10 -14.93
N LEU A 69 10.57 -6.02 -15.82
CA LEU A 69 11.33 -7.25 -16.08
C LEU A 69 12.74 -6.97 -16.62
N LYS A 70 12.91 -5.94 -17.45
CA LYS A 70 14.23 -5.53 -17.93
C LYS A 70 15.15 -5.11 -16.78
N LYS A 71 14.61 -4.41 -15.78
CA LYS A 71 15.37 -4.03 -14.57
C LYS A 71 15.64 -5.25 -13.69
N LEU A 72 14.63 -6.11 -13.50
CA LEU A 72 14.74 -7.28 -12.65
C LEU A 72 15.80 -8.28 -13.15
N LYS A 73 15.97 -8.41 -14.47
CA LYS A 73 17.06 -9.22 -15.08
C LYS A 73 18.46 -8.77 -14.71
N ARG A 74 18.66 -7.49 -14.34
CA ARG A 74 19.96 -6.95 -13.92
C ARG A 74 20.27 -7.28 -12.46
N LEU A 75 19.28 -7.68 -11.69
CA LEU A 75 19.45 -8.07 -10.29
C LEU A 75 19.78 -9.56 -10.22
N PRO A 76 20.77 -9.98 -9.41
CA PRO A 76 21.08 -11.40 -9.24
C PRO A 76 19.90 -12.12 -8.57
N ASP A 77 19.77 -13.43 -8.80
CA ASP A 77 18.89 -14.27 -7.99
C ASP A 77 19.48 -14.45 -6.58
N GLY A 78 18.63 -14.42 -5.56
CA GLY A 78 19.10 -14.40 -4.19
C GLY A 78 18.02 -14.20 -3.15
N VAL A 79 18.45 -14.23 -1.89
CA VAL A 79 17.60 -14.00 -0.73
C VAL A 79 18.22 -12.89 0.11
N TRP A 80 17.46 -11.81 0.32
CA TRP A 80 17.82 -10.70 1.19
C TRP A 80 16.91 -10.68 2.39
N ARG A 81 17.48 -10.40 3.56
CA ARG A 81 16.75 -10.34 4.82
C ARG A 81 17.07 -9.04 5.52
N GLU A 82 16.03 -8.39 6.02
CA GLU A 82 16.11 -7.22 6.87
C GLU A 82 15.50 -7.56 8.23
N ARG A 83 16.13 -7.01 9.27
CA ARG A 83 15.65 -7.10 10.65
C ARG A 83 15.67 -5.71 11.26
N SER A 84 14.50 -5.26 11.68
CA SER A 84 14.30 -4.04 12.45
C SER A 84 13.68 -4.35 13.81
N TYR A 85 13.76 -3.38 14.72
CA TYR A 85 13.20 -3.50 16.06
C TYR A 85 12.29 -2.31 16.36
N VAL A 86 11.14 -2.59 16.95
CA VAL A 86 10.17 -1.60 17.40
C VAL A 86 10.06 -1.68 18.91
N GLU A 87 9.95 -0.56 19.59
CA GLU A 87 9.84 -0.48 21.06
C GLU A 87 8.57 0.25 21.48
N CYS A 88 8.16 0.09 22.75
CA CYS A 88 7.06 0.84 23.37
C CYS A 88 5.68 0.64 22.70
N CYS A 89 5.26 -0.60 22.48
CA CYS A 89 3.98 -0.92 21.81
C CYS A 89 2.74 -0.51 22.60
N ARG A 90 2.90 -0.19 23.89
CA ARG A 90 1.89 0.38 24.78
C ARG A 90 2.53 1.36 25.77
N PRO A 91 1.78 2.29 26.37
CA PRO A 91 2.28 3.08 27.49
C PRO A 91 2.82 2.16 28.60
N GLY A 92 4.05 2.43 29.06
CA GLY A 92 4.74 1.63 30.07
C GLY A 92 5.43 0.37 29.55
N ASP A 93 5.32 0.06 28.25
CA ASP A 93 6.00 -1.07 27.63
C ASP A 93 7.51 -0.80 27.46
N ARG A 94 8.33 -1.76 27.90
CA ARG A 94 9.79 -1.76 27.76
C ARG A 94 10.29 -2.89 26.85
N GLY A 95 9.36 -3.61 26.22
CA GLY A 95 9.68 -4.68 25.28
C GLY A 95 10.21 -4.16 23.95
N THR A 96 11.01 -5.00 23.32
CA THR A 96 11.54 -4.81 21.96
C THR A 96 10.94 -5.89 21.06
N TYR A 97 10.39 -5.48 19.93
CA TYR A 97 9.64 -6.31 19.00
C TYR A 97 10.41 -6.41 17.68
N CYS A 98 10.90 -7.62 17.38
CA CYS A 98 11.59 -7.91 16.14
C CYS A 98 10.61 -7.86 14.95
N VAL A 99 10.97 -7.16 13.88
CA VAL A 99 10.25 -7.12 12.61
C VAL A 99 11.18 -7.63 11.52
N MET A 100 10.72 -8.64 10.79
CA MET A 100 11.48 -9.29 9.73
C MET A 100 10.84 -9.03 8.37
N LEU A 101 11.68 -8.84 7.36
CA LEU A 101 11.30 -8.89 5.95
C LEU A 101 12.31 -9.74 5.20
N THR A 102 11.83 -10.77 4.52
CA THR A 102 12.63 -11.58 3.60
C THR A 102 12.14 -11.34 2.19
N LEU A 103 13.06 -10.98 1.29
CA LEU A 103 12.83 -10.88 -0.15
C LEU A 103 13.58 -12.02 -0.84
N ARG A 104 12.88 -12.83 -1.62
CA ARG A 104 13.47 -13.84 -2.49
C ARG A 104 13.24 -13.44 -3.94
N LYS A 105 14.31 -13.43 -4.73
CA LYS A 105 14.24 -13.23 -6.18
C LYS A 105 14.68 -14.50 -6.89
N THR A 106 13.85 -14.99 -7.79
CA THR A 106 14.17 -16.11 -8.68
C THR A 106 13.68 -15.80 -10.09
N GLY A 107 14.61 -15.64 -11.03
CA GLY A 107 14.32 -15.24 -12.41
C GLY A 107 13.58 -13.91 -12.47
N SER A 108 12.29 -13.97 -12.81
CA SER A 108 11.39 -12.82 -12.89
C SER A 108 10.47 -12.66 -11.69
N LYS A 109 10.53 -13.53 -10.68
CA LYS A 109 9.60 -13.51 -9.54
C LYS A 109 10.24 -12.92 -8.30
N LEU A 110 9.45 -12.14 -7.55
CA LEU A 110 9.77 -11.65 -6.22
C LEU A 110 8.79 -12.23 -5.22
N VAL A 111 9.28 -12.86 -4.16
CA VAL A 111 8.47 -13.35 -3.04
C VAL A 111 8.87 -12.59 -1.79
N PHE A 112 7.88 -11.99 -1.12
CA PHE A 112 8.06 -11.30 0.15
C PHE A 112 7.47 -12.13 1.29
N GLU A 113 8.25 -12.33 2.34
CA GLU A 113 7.90 -13.09 3.56
C GLU A 113 8.23 -12.24 4.80
N ASN A 114 7.61 -12.53 5.94
CA ASN A 114 7.86 -11.86 7.22
C ASN A 114 8.15 -12.83 8.37
N GLU A 115 8.49 -14.09 8.07
CA GLU A 115 8.77 -15.12 9.07
C GLU A 115 9.84 -14.64 10.08
N GLY A 116 9.62 -14.93 11.36
CA GLY A 116 10.46 -14.46 12.46
C GLY A 116 10.09 -13.07 13.00
N THR A 117 9.08 -12.42 12.43
CA THR A 117 8.48 -11.23 13.04
C THR A 117 7.80 -11.59 14.35
N ALA A 118 7.94 -10.73 15.36
CA ALA A 118 7.32 -10.90 16.66
C ALA A 118 5.78 -11.01 16.56
N PRO A 119 5.11 -11.67 17.52
CA PRO A 119 3.65 -11.70 17.57
C PRO A 119 3.04 -10.29 17.67
N GLN A 120 1.83 -10.13 17.12
CA GLN A 120 1.09 -8.87 17.19
C GLN A 120 0.92 -8.35 18.63
N ALA A 121 1.26 -7.08 18.87
CA ALA A 121 1.26 -6.46 20.19
C ALA A 121 0.80 -5.01 20.16
N GLY A 122 0.15 -4.56 21.23
CA GLY A 122 -0.25 -3.14 21.34
C GLY A 122 -1.07 -2.58 20.19
N ALA A 123 -0.83 -1.31 19.90
CA ALA A 123 -1.53 -0.53 18.88
C ALA A 123 -0.63 -0.15 17.70
N MET A 124 0.57 -0.74 17.59
CA MET A 124 1.56 -0.42 16.56
C MET A 124 1.63 -1.48 15.45
N ASN A 125 0.64 -2.36 15.38
CA ASN A 125 0.62 -3.41 14.36
C ASN A 125 0.29 -2.86 12.98
N ALA A 126 0.74 -3.57 11.94
CA ALA A 126 0.28 -3.39 10.57
C ALA A 126 -0.63 -4.55 10.15
N THR A 127 -1.69 -4.25 9.41
CA THR A 127 -2.51 -5.28 8.74
C THR A 127 -1.79 -5.78 7.49
N TYR A 128 -2.24 -6.91 6.94
CA TYR A 128 -1.79 -7.40 5.63
C TYR A 128 -1.80 -6.31 4.56
N SER A 129 -2.88 -5.52 4.50
CA SER A 129 -3.00 -4.41 3.54
C SER A 129 -1.93 -3.33 3.74
N GLY A 130 -1.60 -2.99 4.99
CA GLY A 130 -0.54 -2.03 5.31
C GLY A 130 0.83 -2.56 4.93
N TRP A 131 1.14 -3.81 5.28
CA TRP A 131 2.42 -4.45 4.93
C TRP A 131 2.63 -4.60 3.44
N ARG A 132 1.62 -5.14 2.73
CA ARG A 132 1.61 -5.22 1.27
C ARG A 132 1.74 -3.83 0.64
N GLY A 133 1.00 -2.84 1.14
CA GLY A 133 1.04 -1.47 0.66
C GLY A 133 2.42 -0.83 0.79
N SER A 134 3.09 -0.99 1.93
CA SER A 134 4.45 -0.47 2.14
C SER A 134 5.47 -1.08 1.18
N ILE A 135 5.40 -2.39 0.93
CA ILE A 135 6.26 -3.06 -0.07
C ILE A 135 5.97 -2.52 -1.47
N MET A 136 4.69 -2.32 -1.80
CA MET A 136 4.29 -1.75 -3.08
C MET A 136 4.84 -0.33 -3.28
N VAL A 137 4.81 0.53 -2.25
CA VAL A 137 5.40 1.87 -2.33
C VAL A 137 6.90 1.80 -2.62
N ALA A 138 7.65 0.95 -1.90
CA ALA A 138 9.08 0.79 -2.12
C ALA A 138 9.40 0.28 -3.53
N LEU A 139 8.65 -0.72 -4.03
CA LEU A 139 8.81 -1.21 -5.41
C LEU A 139 8.50 -0.12 -6.44
N ASN A 140 7.49 0.71 -6.18
CA ASN A 140 7.08 1.76 -7.09
C ASN A 140 8.18 2.82 -7.26
N GLU A 141 8.73 3.29 -6.14
CA GLU A 141 9.78 4.31 -6.09
C GLU A 141 11.10 3.80 -6.67
N LEU A 142 11.49 2.56 -6.36
CA LEU A 142 12.78 2.02 -6.76
C LEU A 142 12.78 1.47 -8.19
N LEU A 143 11.69 0.83 -8.62
CA LEU A 143 11.66 0.02 -9.84
C LEU A 143 10.66 0.48 -10.90
N CYS A 144 9.68 1.35 -10.59
CA CYS A 144 8.60 1.70 -11.53
C CYS A 144 8.54 3.20 -11.92
N TRP A 145 9.53 4.00 -11.54
CA TRP A 145 9.57 5.46 -11.79
C TRP A 145 9.52 5.85 -13.28
N ASP A 146 10.07 5.02 -14.18
CA ASP A 146 10.10 5.24 -15.63
C ASP A 146 8.78 4.88 -16.33
N GLN A 147 7.83 4.28 -15.62
CA GLN A 147 6.51 3.87 -16.10
C GLN A 147 5.40 4.73 -15.50
N TYR A 148 5.73 5.99 -15.14
CA TYR A 148 4.84 6.90 -14.43
C TYR A 148 4.22 6.24 -13.18
N PHE A 149 5.02 5.44 -12.47
CA PHE A 149 4.59 4.75 -11.26
C PHE A 149 3.43 3.74 -11.47
N CYS A 150 3.29 3.22 -12.70
CA CYS A 150 2.35 2.15 -13.01
C CYS A 150 2.87 0.81 -12.45
N ILE A 151 2.54 0.52 -11.19
CA ILE A 151 3.00 -0.69 -10.50
C ILE A 151 2.27 -1.97 -10.96
N ALA A 152 1.12 -1.85 -11.62
CA ALA A 152 0.27 -3.00 -11.97
C ALA A 152 1.01 -4.08 -12.78
N GLY A 153 1.93 -3.70 -13.67
CA GLY A 153 2.75 -4.63 -14.44
C GLY A 153 3.73 -5.41 -13.56
N ALA A 154 4.36 -4.72 -12.59
CA ALA A 154 5.27 -5.35 -11.63
C ALA A 154 4.54 -6.34 -10.71
N LEU A 155 3.31 -6.02 -10.28
CA LEU A 155 2.53 -6.89 -9.39
C LEU A 155 2.20 -8.27 -9.96
N ARG A 156 2.25 -8.46 -11.29
CA ARG A 156 2.11 -9.77 -11.93
C ARG A 156 3.25 -10.74 -11.55
N HIS A 157 4.35 -10.20 -11.06
CA HIS A 157 5.58 -10.92 -10.70
C HIS A 157 5.91 -10.86 -9.20
N VAL A 158 5.02 -10.29 -8.39
CA VAL A 158 5.23 -10.11 -6.95
C VAL A 158 4.23 -10.97 -6.18
N GLU A 159 4.78 -11.87 -5.39
CA GLU A 159 4.07 -12.74 -4.47
C GLU A 159 4.29 -12.27 -3.03
N PHE A 160 3.23 -12.40 -2.23
CA PHE A 160 3.20 -11.97 -0.84
C PHE A 160 2.79 -13.18 -0.01
N ASP A 161 3.75 -13.75 0.73
CA ASP A 161 3.54 -14.91 1.60
C ASP A 161 3.88 -14.54 3.06
N PRO A 162 3.02 -13.74 3.73
CA PRO A 162 3.24 -13.40 5.12
C PRO A 162 2.69 -14.48 6.05
N THR A 163 3.38 -14.69 7.16
CA THR A 163 2.87 -15.31 8.37
C THR A 163 1.85 -14.37 9.03
N PRO A 164 0.55 -14.75 9.12
CA PRO A 164 -0.47 -13.96 9.79
C PRO A 164 -0.30 -14.01 11.32
N GLY A 165 -0.89 -13.04 12.03
CA GLY A 165 -0.83 -12.96 13.49
C GLY A 165 0.46 -12.32 14.04
N THR A 166 1.32 -11.82 13.16
CA THR A 166 2.58 -11.15 13.49
C THR A 166 2.40 -9.63 13.55
N PHE A 167 3.43 -8.94 14.05
CA PHE A 167 3.44 -7.49 14.23
C PHE A 167 3.16 -6.70 12.95
N ASN A 168 3.66 -7.18 11.81
CA ASN A 168 3.44 -6.56 10.49
C ASN A 168 2.40 -7.31 9.64
N CYS A 169 1.71 -8.32 10.15
CA CYS A 169 0.56 -8.95 9.48
C CYS A 169 -0.50 -9.39 10.51
N ALA A 170 -1.06 -8.41 11.23
CA ALA A 170 -1.93 -8.68 12.36
C ALA A 170 -3.35 -9.12 11.96
N ASN A 171 -3.88 -10.06 12.74
CA ASN A 171 -5.27 -10.53 12.68
C ASN A 171 -6.17 -9.73 13.63
N PHE A 172 -7.45 -9.66 13.27
CA PHE A 172 -8.51 -9.20 14.18
C PHE A 172 -8.48 -10.00 15.50
N PRO A 173 -8.70 -9.40 16.69
CA PRO A 173 -9.13 -8.03 16.97
C PRO A 173 -8.01 -7.01 17.17
N ARG A 174 -6.73 -7.37 16.99
CA ARG A 174 -5.59 -6.49 17.35
C ARG A 174 -5.10 -5.59 16.20
N TRP A 175 -5.93 -5.36 15.19
CA TRP A 175 -5.63 -4.59 13.96
C TRP A 175 -5.51 -3.06 14.16
N ARG A 176 -5.14 -2.57 15.35
CA ARG A 176 -4.99 -1.12 15.57
C ARG A 176 -3.78 -0.60 14.80
N TYR A 177 -4.07 0.22 13.80
CA TYR A 177 -3.14 0.73 12.79
C TYR A 177 -2.42 1.98 13.30
N ARG A 178 -1.10 1.88 13.50
CA ARG A 178 -0.20 3.04 13.63
C ARG A 178 1.06 2.80 12.80
N SER A 179 0.90 2.30 11.57
CA SER A 179 1.99 1.78 10.75
C SER A 179 2.68 2.81 9.84
N ILE A 180 2.45 4.11 10.04
CA ILE A 180 3.25 5.17 9.41
C ILE A 180 4.07 5.83 10.50
N LEU A 181 5.18 5.20 10.86
CA LEU A 181 6.28 5.88 11.54
C LEU A 181 7.25 6.35 10.43
N PRO A 182 7.50 7.66 10.27
CA PRO A 182 8.59 8.09 9.42
C PRO A 182 9.92 7.56 9.97
N THR A 183 10.74 6.99 9.11
CA THR A 183 12.10 6.46 9.34
C THR A 183 13.12 7.56 9.64
N THR A 184 12.82 8.47 10.57
CA THR A 184 13.78 9.51 11.01
C THR A 184 13.64 9.81 12.50
N CYS A 185 14.46 9.11 13.29
CA CYS A 185 15.01 9.63 14.54
C CYS A 185 16.49 9.22 14.62
N PHE A 186 17.30 9.80 13.74
CA PHE A 186 18.72 10.00 14.06
C PHE A 186 18.76 11.05 15.17
N ARG A 187 18.92 10.61 16.42
CA ARG A 187 19.46 11.50 17.46
C ARG A 187 20.97 11.49 17.33
N ARG A 188 21.54 12.67 17.13
CA ARG A 188 22.93 12.98 17.45
C ARG A 188 23.16 12.84 18.95
#